data_AF-A0A7Z8QH14-F1
#
_entry.id   AF-A0A7Z8QH14-F1
#
_cell.length_a   1.000
_cell.length_b   1.000
_cell.length_c   1.000
_cell.angle_alpha   90.00
_cell.angle_beta   90.00
_cell.angle_gamma   90.00
#
_symmetry.space_group_name_H-M   'P 1'
#
loop_
_entity.id
_entity.type
_entity.pdbx_description
1 polymer ?
#
loop_
_entity_poly.entity_id
_entity_poly.type
_entity_poly.pdbx_seq_one_letter_code
_entity_poly.pdbx_strand_id
1 'polypeptide(L)'
;EKTVTVNSKINPDIRLFKPYPEHDFINWGINFKEDTLELIYRTNISTTFSSGDNKIGFNFVDVDNTMPDILNVSMADSNYTMPGFDPSLIVFDKDSIFVDLSGVYCTELVNETHNYCPNADSPTGRNNIISLKVEIDLSLGQKRAKVDTKRIDALFDVLETKYSVYFPDHKESYFLEGSTDYVRYYASTDFFLKAKDNKLYFEGGEFNIESDRGALDSMYLLYDIPDFSRIDLLFDAVELKYPSLFPSHQESSVLDGGYYGRYYPTTKNYMGIKDKGSYAWGDSFDGVVYTGTLDSLYKEYNIP
;
A
#
# COMPACT_ATOMS: atom_id res chain seq x y z
N GLU A 1 4.69 -1.00 18.69
CA GLU A 1 3.52 -1.89 18.63
C GLU A 1 2.28 -1.03 18.81
N LYS A 2 1.35 -1.03 17.85
CA LYS A 2 0.08 -0.30 17.95
C LYS A 2 -0.98 -1.31 18.31
N THR A 3 -1.65 -1.11 19.43
CA THR A 3 -2.68 -2.02 19.91
C THR A 3 -4.02 -1.52 19.42
N VAL A 4 -4.58 -2.23 18.44
CA VAL A 4 -5.94 -1.99 17.97
C VAL A 4 -6.80 -3.08 18.57
N THR A 5 -7.86 -2.71 19.31
CA THR A 5 -8.79 -3.70 19.85
C THR A 5 -9.98 -3.81 18.92
N VAL A 6 -10.08 -4.94 18.24
CA VAL A 6 -11.30 -5.30 17.52
C VAL A 6 -12.29 -5.76 18.57
N ASN A 7 -13.13 -4.85 19.05
CA ASN A 7 -14.21 -5.21 19.96
C ASN A 7 -15.35 -5.80 19.16
N SER A 8 -15.15 -7.04 18.77
CA SER A 8 -16.26 -7.90 18.54
C SER A 8 -16.82 -8.34 19.88
N LYS A 9 -18.13 -8.28 20.04
CA LYS A 9 -18.80 -9.32 20.83
C LYS A 9 -18.79 -10.68 20.05
N ILE A 10 -17.82 -10.92 19.14
CA ILE A 10 -17.69 -11.97 18.08
C ILE A 10 -16.22 -12.18 17.58
N ASN A 11 -15.39 -12.98 18.27
CA ASN A 11 -13.93 -13.18 18.06
C ASN A 11 -13.16 -12.75 16.75
N PRO A 12 -12.02 -12.00 16.82
CA PRO A 12 -10.85 -12.27 15.94
C PRO A 12 -9.38 -12.35 16.51
N ASP A 13 -8.51 -12.91 15.67
CA ASP A 13 -7.16 -13.51 15.79
C ASP A 13 -6.00 -12.84 16.58
N ILE A 14 -6.15 -12.61 17.89
CA ILE A 14 -4.98 -12.58 18.80
C ILE A 14 -4.74 -14.00 19.34
N ARG A 15 -3.50 -14.51 19.40
CA ARG A 15 -3.19 -15.82 20.02
C ARG A 15 -3.60 -15.81 21.49
N LEU A 16 -4.83 -16.28 21.77
CA LEU A 16 -5.61 -16.41 23.02
C LEU A 16 -7.09 -15.95 22.88
N PHE A 17 -7.50 -15.47 21.70
CA PHE A 17 -8.88 -15.14 21.39
C PHE A 17 -9.76 -16.41 21.37
N LYS A 18 -10.89 -16.41 22.11
CA LYS A 18 -11.98 -17.42 22.00
C LYS A 18 -13.37 -16.74 22.06
N PRO A 19 -14.29 -16.99 21.11
CA PRO A 19 -15.62 -16.38 21.14
C PRO A 19 -16.46 -17.10 22.19
N TYR A 20 -17.38 -16.39 22.86
CA TYR A 20 -18.40 -17.05 23.67
C TYR A 20 -19.79 -16.38 23.50
N PRO A 21 -20.87 -17.18 23.36
CA PRO A 21 -20.89 -18.65 23.34
C PRO A 21 -20.29 -19.25 22.07
N GLU A 22 -19.71 -20.45 22.20
CA GLU A 22 -19.06 -21.20 21.12
C GLU A 22 -20.03 -21.49 19.97
N HIS A 23 -20.00 -20.66 18.94
CA HIS A 23 -20.61 -20.95 17.64
C HIS A 23 -19.54 -20.77 16.54
N ASP A 24 -19.00 -21.91 16.11
CA ASP A 24 -17.82 -22.14 15.22
C ASP A 24 -17.93 -21.61 13.77
N PHE A 25 -18.79 -20.64 13.47
CA PHE A 25 -19.24 -20.44 12.09
C PHE A 25 -18.72 -19.18 11.39
N ILE A 26 -17.93 -18.33 12.05
CA ILE A 26 -17.54 -17.02 11.53
C ILE A 26 -16.02 -16.81 11.63
N ASN A 27 -15.33 -16.84 10.48
CA ASN A 27 -13.91 -16.54 10.36
C ASN A 27 -13.72 -15.16 9.74
N TRP A 28 -13.14 -14.22 10.48
CA TRP A 28 -12.80 -12.88 9.99
C TRP A 28 -11.31 -12.79 9.62
N GLY A 29 -10.96 -11.92 8.68
CA GLY A 29 -9.60 -11.45 8.46
C GLY A 29 -9.58 -9.92 8.34
N ILE A 30 -8.60 -9.26 8.95
CA ILE A 30 -8.42 -7.81 8.86
C ILE A 30 -7.11 -7.55 8.14
N ASN A 31 -7.16 -6.72 7.10
CA ASN A 31 -5.98 -6.31 6.35
C ASN A 31 -5.93 -4.78 6.28
N PHE A 32 -4.77 -4.21 6.61
CA PHE A 32 -4.54 -2.76 6.51
C PHE A 32 -3.71 -2.51 5.25
N LYS A 33 -4.21 -1.71 4.33
CA LYS A 33 -3.48 -1.22 3.15
C LYS A 33 -3.49 0.30 3.15
N GLU A 34 -2.45 0.91 3.72
CA GLU A 34 -2.28 2.36 3.80
C GLU A 34 -3.46 3.14 4.45
N ASP A 35 -4.35 3.73 3.63
CA ASP A 35 -5.57 4.44 4.01
C ASP A 35 -6.86 3.61 3.77
N THR A 36 -6.69 2.32 3.52
CA THR A 36 -7.78 1.37 3.25
C THR A 36 -7.75 0.26 4.30
N LEU A 37 -8.92 0.00 4.89
CA LEU A 37 -9.14 -1.08 5.85
C LEU A 37 -9.98 -2.16 5.17
N GLU A 38 -9.33 -3.24 4.75
CA GLU A 38 -10.03 -4.36 4.12
C GLU A 38 -10.47 -5.36 5.19
N LEU A 39 -11.78 -5.59 5.30
CA LEU A 39 -12.38 -6.52 6.26
C LEU A 39 -12.96 -7.72 5.51
N ILE A 40 -12.32 -8.87 5.66
CA ILE A 40 -12.69 -10.09 4.95
C ILE A 40 -13.57 -10.94 5.86
N TYR A 41 -14.82 -11.14 5.46
CA TYR A 41 -15.74 -12.08 6.10
C TYR A 41 -15.72 -13.42 5.36
N ARG A 42 -15.48 -14.52 6.06
CA ARG A 42 -15.50 -15.87 5.47
C ARG A 42 -16.50 -16.75 6.22
N THR A 43 -17.57 -17.12 5.54
CA THR A 43 -18.57 -18.06 6.07
C THR A 43 -18.14 -19.50 5.83
N ASN A 44 -18.45 -20.39 6.78
CA ASN A 44 -18.48 -21.83 6.55
C ASN A 44 -19.84 -22.26 5.97
N ILE A 45 -19.84 -23.33 5.19
CA ILE A 45 -20.76 -23.61 4.07
C ILE A 45 -22.17 -24.11 4.48
N SER A 46 -22.57 -24.14 5.77
CA SER A 46 -23.89 -24.73 6.09
C SER A 46 -24.55 -24.23 7.38
N THR A 47 -24.96 -22.97 7.43
CA THR A 47 -25.86 -22.52 8.50
C THR A 47 -27.04 -21.75 7.93
N THR A 48 -28.23 -22.33 8.05
CA THR A 48 -29.50 -21.62 7.96
C THR A 48 -29.54 -20.56 9.05
N PHE A 49 -29.45 -19.29 8.70
CA PHE A 49 -29.60 -18.18 9.64
C PHE A 49 -31.09 -18.01 9.94
N SER A 50 -31.56 -18.48 11.10
CA SER A 50 -32.88 -18.14 11.59
C SER A 50 -32.89 -16.66 11.98
N SER A 51 -33.58 -15.85 11.17
CA SER A 51 -33.84 -14.43 11.36
C SER A 51 -34.57 -14.18 12.68
N GLY A 52 -33.82 -13.89 13.75
CA GLY A 52 -34.35 -13.53 15.05
C GLY A 52 -33.55 -12.39 15.66
N ASP A 53 -33.95 -11.16 15.33
CA ASP A 53 -33.83 -9.90 16.10
C ASP A 53 -32.47 -9.44 16.68
N ASN A 54 -31.36 -10.08 16.36
CA ASN A 54 -30.05 -9.56 16.77
C ASN A 54 -29.42 -8.78 15.61
N LYS A 55 -29.13 -7.49 15.82
CA LYS A 55 -28.22 -6.73 14.96
C LYS A 55 -26.88 -7.46 14.91
N ILE A 56 -26.61 -8.13 13.79
CA ILE A 56 -25.31 -8.76 13.54
C ILE A 56 -24.44 -7.68 12.90
N GLY A 57 -23.31 -7.37 13.51
CA GLY A 57 -22.42 -6.31 13.07
C GLY A 57 -21.06 -6.43 13.72
N PHE A 58 -20.12 -5.58 13.33
CA PHE A 58 -18.80 -5.52 13.93
C PHE A 58 -18.43 -4.09 14.31
N ASN A 59 -17.51 -3.98 15.27
CA ASN A 59 -16.98 -2.71 15.73
C ASN A 59 -15.45 -2.75 15.73
N PHE A 60 -14.85 -1.69 15.20
CA PHE A 60 -13.43 -1.39 15.24
C PHE A 60 -13.24 -0.18 16.15
N VAL A 61 -12.38 -0.28 17.18
CA VAL A 61 -12.18 0.81 18.14
C VAL A 61 -10.70 1.01 18.44
N ASP A 62 -10.23 2.25 18.29
CA ASP A 62 -8.95 2.70 18.82
C ASP A 62 -9.08 3.08 20.31
N VAL A 63 -9.09 2.06 21.17
CA VAL A 63 -9.25 2.23 22.62
C VAL A 63 -8.12 3.00 23.29
N ASP A 64 -6.91 2.94 22.73
CA ASP A 64 -5.74 3.60 23.31
C ASP A 64 -5.54 5.02 22.74
N ASN A 65 -6.39 5.47 21.81
CA ASN A 65 -6.30 6.76 21.11
C ASN A 65 -4.90 6.97 20.52
N THR A 66 -4.38 5.93 19.85
CA THR A 66 -3.04 5.90 19.25
C THR A 66 -3.05 5.98 17.73
N MET A 67 -4.23 5.84 17.11
CA MET A 67 -4.46 6.03 15.69
C MET A 67 -4.78 7.50 15.40
N PRO A 68 -4.45 7.99 14.19
CA PRO A 68 -4.95 9.29 13.73
C PRO A 68 -6.48 9.25 13.60
N ASP A 69 -7.13 10.38 13.92
CA ASP A 69 -8.59 10.49 13.94
C ASP A 69 -9.21 10.05 12.60
N ILE A 70 -10.27 9.25 12.66
CA ILE A 70 -11.04 8.85 11.49
C ILE A 70 -11.85 10.06 10.99
N LEU A 71 -11.65 10.41 9.73
CA LEU A 71 -12.34 11.50 9.04
C LEU A 71 -13.54 11.00 8.24
N ASN A 72 -13.41 9.81 7.64
CA ASN A 72 -14.45 9.25 6.79
C ASN A 72 -14.33 7.72 6.71
N VAL A 73 -15.48 7.04 6.56
CA VAL A 73 -15.55 5.60 6.25
C VAL A 73 -16.53 5.39 5.11
N SER A 74 -16.11 4.70 4.07
CA SER A 74 -16.94 4.38 2.91
C SER A 74 -16.63 3.00 2.36
N MET A 75 -17.47 2.47 1.47
CA MET A 75 -17.17 1.22 0.76
C MET A 75 -16.02 1.44 -0.22
N ALA A 76 -14.96 0.65 -0.10
CA ALA A 76 -13.83 0.65 -1.04
C ALA A 76 -14.16 -0.15 -2.31
N ASP A 77 -14.85 -1.29 -2.16
CA ASP A 77 -15.33 -2.12 -3.27
C ASP A 77 -16.65 -2.79 -2.87
N SER A 78 -17.64 -2.74 -3.77
CA SER A 78 -18.94 -3.39 -3.61
C SER A 78 -19.12 -4.63 -4.48
N ASN A 79 -18.19 -4.94 -5.38
CA ASN A 79 -18.32 -5.99 -6.39
C ASN A 79 -18.52 -7.39 -5.79
N TYR A 80 -17.91 -7.64 -4.64
CA TYR A 80 -17.97 -8.91 -3.93
C TYR A 80 -18.69 -8.80 -2.58
N THR A 81 -19.46 -7.72 -2.39
CA THR A 81 -20.23 -7.49 -1.16
C THR A 81 -21.48 -8.36 -1.13
N MET A 82 -21.89 -8.75 0.08
CA MET A 82 -23.11 -9.53 0.30
C MET A 82 -24.33 -8.82 -0.31
N PRO A 83 -25.17 -9.53 -1.09
CA PRO A 83 -26.42 -8.95 -1.58
C PRO A 83 -27.28 -8.45 -0.42
N GLY A 84 -27.88 -7.27 -0.58
CA GLY A 84 -28.72 -6.63 0.43
C GLY A 84 -27.98 -5.91 1.55
N PHE A 85 -26.64 -5.93 1.57
CA PHE A 85 -25.88 -5.08 2.50
C PHE A 85 -26.17 -3.59 2.21
N ASP A 86 -26.44 -2.83 3.26
CA ASP A 86 -26.74 -1.40 3.18
C ASP A 86 -25.55 -0.59 3.71
N PRO A 87 -24.76 0.07 2.83
CA PRO A 87 -23.63 0.90 3.24
C PRO A 87 -24.02 2.07 4.16
N SER A 88 -25.28 2.50 4.18
CA SER A 88 -25.73 3.58 5.06
C SER A 88 -25.74 3.19 6.54
N LEU A 89 -25.57 1.91 6.84
CA LEU A 89 -25.48 1.38 8.20
C LEU A 89 -24.04 1.31 8.73
N ILE A 90 -23.09 1.84 7.96
CA ILE A 90 -21.73 2.11 8.43
C ILE A 90 -21.78 3.43 9.21
N VAL A 91 -21.46 3.37 10.49
CA VAL A 91 -21.40 4.54 11.38
C VAL A 91 -19.99 4.63 11.92
N PHE A 92 -19.45 5.83 12.01
CA PHE A 92 -18.12 6.04 12.56
C PHE A 92 -18.05 7.34 13.37
N ASP A 93 -17.08 7.40 14.25
CA ASP A 93 -16.58 8.62 14.87
C ASP A 93 -15.05 8.65 14.77
N LYS A 94 -14.39 9.60 15.43
CA LYS A 94 -12.94 9.80 15.33
C LYS A 94 -12.11 8.57 15.79
N ASP A 95 -12.67 7.70 16.64
CA ASP A 95 -11.94 6.56 17.24
C ASP A 95 -12.60 5.21 16.96
N SER A 96 -13.76 5.17 16.29
CA SER A 96 -14.52 3.94 16.09
C SER A 96 -15.26 3.84 14.77
N ILE A 97 -15.41 2.60 14.28
CA ILE A 97 -16.19 2.23 13.11
C ILE A 97 -17.12 1.08 13.50
N PHE A 98 -18.41 1.30 13.37
CA PHE A 98 -19.45 0.29 13.51
C PHE A 98 -20.09 -0.03 12.16
N VAL A 99 -20.21 -1.31 11.85
CA VAL A 99 -20.92 -1.78 10.65
C VAL A 99 -22.04 -2.70 11.07
N ASP A 100 -23.28 -2.27 10.83
CA ASP A 100 -24.47 -3.11 10.99
C ASP A 100 -24.69 -3.91 9.70
N LEU A 101 -24.71 -5.24 9.79
CA LEU A 101 -25.03 -6.10 8.66
C LEU A 101 -26.54 -6.21 8.46
N SER A 102 -27.38 -5.72 9.38
CA SER A 102 -28.85 -5.82 9.29
C SER A 102 -29.35 -7.25 9.04
N GLY A 103 -28.59 -8.25 9.53
CA GLY A 103 -28.91 -9.65 9.35
C GLY A 103 -28.69 -10.19 7.93
N VAL A 104 -27.96 -9.51 7.05
CA VAL A 104 -27.59 -10.08 5.74
C VAL A 104 -26.65 -11.26 5.94
N TYR A 105 -26.91 -12.35 5.19
CA TYR A 105 -26.09 -13.54 5.21
C TYR A 105 -26.06 -14.20 3.83
N CYS A 106 -25.07 -15.06 3.64
CA CYS A 106 -24.86 -15.79 2.40
C CYS A 106 -25.30 -17.24 2.49
N THR A 107 -26.03 -17.70 1.48
CA THR A 107 -26.46 -19.11 1.34
C THR A 107 -26.11 -19.68 -0.02
N GLU A 108 -26.00 -21.01 -0.09
CA GLU A 108 -25.93 -21.78 -1.35
C GLU A 108 -27.30 -22.22 -1.86
N LEU A 109 -28.35 -22.06 -1.04
CA LEU A 109 -29.70 -22.46 -1.38
C LEU A 109 -30.43 -21.30 -2.07
N VAL A 110 -30.87 -21.53 -3.31
CA VAL A 110 -31.79 -20.62 -4.00
C VAL A 110 -33.21 -20.89 -3.49
N ASN A 111 -33.77 -19.96 -2.70
CA ASN A 111 -35.20 -19.91 -2.45
C ASN A 111 -35.66 -18.43 -2.44
N GLU A 112 -36.96 -18.19 -2.45
CA GLU A 112 -37.56 -16.86 -2.61
C GLU A 112 -37.24 -15.85 -1.47
N THR A 113 -36.59 -16.28 -0.39
CA THR A 113 -36.37 -15.49 0.83
C THR A 113 -34.89 -15.35 1.25
N HIS A 114 -33.94 -15.93 0.50
CA HIS A 114 -32.53 -15.96 0.90
C HIS A 114 -31.59 -15.42 -0.21
N ASN A 115 -30.52 -14.72 0.19
CA ASN A 115 -29.55 -14.14 -0.74
C ASN A 115 -28.55 -15.19 -1.27
N TYR A 116 -28.68 -15.53 -2.56
CA TYR A 116 -27.75 -16.40 -3.26
C TYR A 116 -26.40 -15.71 -3.47
N CYS A 117 -25.34 -16.25 -2.86
CA CYS A 117 -24.01 -15.63 -2.83
C CYS A 117 -22.88 -16.30 -3.63
N PRO A 118 -22.99 -17.51 -4.22
CA PRO A 118 -21.92 -18.03 -5.06
C PRO A 118 -21.52 -17.05 -6.17
N ASN A 119 -20.23 -16.70 -6.21
CA ASN A 119 -19.65 -15.83 -7.23
C ASN A 119 -18.25 -16.35 -7.58
N ALA A 120 -18.14 -17.07 -8.70
CA ALA A 120 -16.88 -17.67 -9.13
C ALA A 120 -15.78 -16.62 -9.42
N ASP A 121 -16.15 -15.38 -9.70
CA ASP A 121 -15.22 -14.28 -9.98
C ASP A 121 -14.68 -13.62 -8.68
N SER A 122 -15.27 -13.95 -7.53
CA SER A 122 -14.78 -13.47 -6.24
C SER A 122 -13.54 -14.25 -5.79
N PRO A 123 -12.56 -13.61 -5.12
CA PRO A 123 -11.39 -14.29 -4.54
C PRO A 123 -11.74 -15.43 -3.57
N THR A 124 -12.94 -15.40 -2.99
CA THR A 124 -13.44 -16.43 -2.05
C THR A 124 -14.41 -17.41 -2.73
N GLY A 125 -14.70 -17.24 -4.02
CA GLY A 125 -15.77 -17.92 -4.73
C GLY A 125 -17.18 -17.45 -4.33
N ARG A 126 -17.30 -16.36 -3.55
CA ARG A 126 -18.59 -15.85 -3.01
C ARG A 126 -18.62 -14.32 -2.87
N ASN A 127 -19.82 -13.76 -2.94
CA ASN A 127 -20.09 -12.37 -2.55
C ASN A 127 -20.13 -12.23 -1.01
N ASN A 128 -18.98 -12.24 -0.37
CA ASN A 128 -18.85 -12.18 1.10
C ASN A 128 -17.76 -11.22 1.61
N ILE A 129 -17.31 -10.26 0.81
CA ILE A 129 -16.22 -9.35 1.19
C ILE A 129 -16.80 -7.96 1.48
N ILE A 130 -16.45 -7.36 2.63
CA ILE A 130 -16.80 -5.96 2.93
C ILE A 130 -15.49 -5.17 2.96
N SER A 131 -15.19 -4.48 1.86
CA SER A 131 -14.00 -3.64 1.79
C SER A 131 -14.34 -2.20 2.18
N LEU A 132 -13.64 -1.65 3.17
CA LEU A 132 -13.85 -0.28 3.65
C LEU A 132 -12.65 0.60 3.30
N LYS A 133 -12.91 1.82 2.83
CA LYS A 133 -11.92 2.88 2.74
C LYS A 133 -12.05 3.76 3.98
N VAL A 134 -10.94 3.97 4.70
CA VAL A 134 -10.93 4.72 5.96
C VAL A 134 -9.97 5.90 5.84
N GLU A 135 -10.53 7.08 5.71
CA GLU A 135 -9.74 8.31 5.65
C GLU A 135 -9.41 8.75 7.07
N ILE A 136 -8.12 9.01 7.35
CA ILE A 136 -7.61 9.36 8.67
C ILE A 136 -6.85 10.69 8.64
N ASP A 137 -6.91 11.47 9.72
CA ASP A 137 -6.23 12.76 9.82
C ASP A 137 -4.75 12.60 10.13
N LEU A 138 -3.97 12.37 9.08
CA LEU A 138 -2.52 12.29 9.21
C LEU A 138 -1.94 13.67 9.53
N SER A 139 -1.06 13.71 10.53
CA SER A 139 -0.18 14.86 10.76
C SER A 139 0.65 15.17 9.50
N LEU A 140 1.11 16.41 9.34
CA LEU A 140 1.94 16.79 8.20
C LEU A 140 3.20 15.92 8.07
N GLY A 141 3.82 15.55 9.20
CA GLY A 141 4.97 14.64 9.20
C GLY A 141 4.63 13.25 8.63
N GLN A 142 3.46 12.70 8.98
CA GLN A 142 3.00 11.43 8.43
C GLN A 142 2.60 11.55 6.95
N LYS A 143 1.99 12.67 6.54
CA LYS A 143 1.69 12.94 5.13
C LYS A 143 2.96 13.00 4.29
N ARG A 144 4.01 13.68 4.78
CA ARG A 144 5.34 13.73 4.14
C ARG A 144 6.02 12.37 4.07
N ALA A 145 5.87 11.54 5.10
CA ALA A 145 6.45 10.20 5.11
C ALA A 145 5.84 9.25 4.05
N LYS A 146 4.64 9.56 3.54
CA LYS A 146 4.02 8.83 2.43
C LYS A 146 4.50 9.28 1.05
N VAL A 147 5.19 10.42 0.94
CA VAL A 147 5.71 10.90 -0.35
C VAL A 147 6.95 10.08 -0.71
N ASP A 148 6.93 9.44 -1.89
CA ASP A 148 8.08 8.69 -2.43
C ASP A 148 9.17 9.65 -2.95
N THR A 149 9.85 10.28 -2.00
CA THR A 149 10.91 11.26 -2.26
C THR A 149 12.06 10.66 -3.08
N LYS A 150 12.42 9.39 -2.83
CA LYS A 150 13.46 8.69 -3.60
C LYS A 150 13.11 8.61 -5.09
N ARG A 151 11.86 8.26 -5.41
CA ARG A 151 11.41 8.16 -6.80
C ARG A 151 11.24 9.53 -7.47
N ILE A 152 10.80 10.54 -6.71
CA ILE A 152 10.73 11.92 -7.20
C ILE A 152 12.14 12.46 -7.47
N ASP A 153 13.11 12.22 -6.59
CA ASP A 153 14.50 12.64 -6.80
C ASP A 153 15.09 11.98 -8.04
N ALA A 154 14.88 10.67 -8.25
CA ALA A 154 15.31 9.99 -9.46
C ALA A 154 14.70 10.61 -10.73
N LEU A 155 13.43 11.02 -10.68
CA LEU A 155 12.81 11.78 -11.77
C LEU A 155 13.48 13.14 -11.97
N PHE A 156 13.77 13.86 -10.90
CA PHE A 156 14.45 15.16 -10.96
C PHE A 156 15.85 15.03 -11.59
N ASP A 157 16.64 14.04 -11.18
CA ASP A 157 18.00 13.78 -11.70
C ASP A 157 17.98 13.53 -13.23
N VAL A 158 16.99 12.78 -13.73
CA VAL A 158 16.82 12.56 -15.18
C VAL A 158 16.42 13.85 -15.91
N LEU A 159 15.56 14.67 -15.29
CA LEU A 159 15.16 15.96 -15.86
C LEU A 159 16.31 16.95 -15.90
N GLU A 160 17.20 16.96 -14.91
CA GLU A 160 18.43 17.77 -14.88
C GLU A 160 19.36 17.42 -16.02
N THR A 161 19.51 16.13 -16.32
CA THR A 161 20.31 15.69 -17.47
C THR A 161 19.70 16.16 -18.80
N LYS A 162 18.37 16.13 -18.92
CA LYS A 162 17.66 16.47 -20.16
C LYS A 162 17.51 17.97 -20.38
N TYR A 163 17.37 18.73 -19.30
CA TYR A 163 17.04 20.16 -19.29
C TYR A 163 18.09 20.95 -18.48
N SER A 164 19.36 20.60 -18.64
CA SER A 164 20.49 21.13 -17.85
C SER A 164 20.66 22.65 -17.91
N VAL A 165 20.16 23.31 -18.96
CA VAL A 165 20.13 24.77 -19.07
C VAL A 165 19.22 25.41 -18.02
N TYR A 166 18.13 24.72 -17.65
CA TYR A 166 17.14 25.18 -16.69
C TYR A 166 17.41 24.67 -15.28
N PHE A 167 17.96 23.47 -15.17
CA PHE A 167 18.21 22.75 -13.93
C PHE A 167 19.71 22.46 -13.77
N PRO A 168 20.54 23.50 -13.56
CA PRO A 168 21.97 23.33 -13.30
C PRO A 168 22.21 22.89 -11.84
N ASP A 169 23.42 23.08 -11.30
CA ASP A 169 23.78 22.76 -9.92
C ASP A 169 22.66 23.09 -8.92
N HIS A 170 22.19 22.06 -8.21
CA HIS A 170 21.10 22.15 -7.25
C HIS A 170 21.58 21.96 -5.82
N LYS A 171 20.73 22.35 -4.87
CA LYS A 171 20.83 21.88 -3.48
C LYS A 171 19.99 20.61 -3.32
N GLU A 172 20.14 19.95 -2.18
CA GLU A 172 19.24 18.88 -1.76
C GLU A 172 17.77 19.28 -1.88
N SER A 173 16.94 18.34 -2.33
CA SER A 173 15.49 18.48 -2.37
C SER A 173 14.91 18.59 -0.96
N TYR A 174 13.77 19.25 -0.81
CA TYR A 174 13.13 19.47 0.49
C TYR A 174 11.62 19.66 0.38
N PHE A 175 10.91 19.49 1.50
CA PHE A 175 9.49 19.82 1.59
C PHE A 175 9.31 21.32 1.82
N LEU A 176 8.42 21.97 1.05
CA LEU A 176 8.01 23.34 1.33
C LEU A 176 7.34 23.44 2.70
N GLU A 177 7.56 24.55 3.40
CA GLU A 177 7.03 24.76 4.75
C GLU A 177 5.51 24.63 4.78
N GLY A 178 5.00 23.85 5.74
CA GLY A 178 3.55 23.65 5.90
C GLY A 178 2.88 22.77 4.86
N SER A 179 3.59 22.22 3.87
CA SER A 179 3.00 21.39 2.81
C SER A 179 3.71 20.04 2.62
N THR A 180 3.11 19.20 1.78
CA THR A 180 3.67 17.95 1.25
C THR A 180 4.41 18.15 -0.07
N ASP A 181 4.48 19.38 -0.57
CA ASP A 181 5.13 19.68 -1.84
C ASP A 181 6.62 19.42 -1.70
N TYR A 182 7.14 18.52 -2.52
CA TYR A 182 8.55 18.18 -2.53
C TYR A 182 9.22 18.90 -3.70
N VAL A 183 10.24 19.70 -3.40
CA VAL A 183 10.85 20.61 -4.36
C VAL A 183 12.35 20.52 -4.41
N ARG A 184 12.91 20.86 -5.56
CA ARG A 184 14.33 21.11 -5.76
C ARG A 184 14.52 22.49 -6.38
N TYR A 185 15.35 23.32 -5.74
CA TYR A 185 15.57 24.71 -6.14
C TYR A 185 16.93 24.90 -6.82
N TYR A 186 16.91 25.64 -7.92
CA TYR A 186 18.05 25.92 -8.78
C TYR A 186 18.38 27.41 -8.75
N ALA A 187 19.29 27.79 -7.85
CA ALA A 187 19.52 29.19 -7.51
C ALA A 187 20.06 30.06 -8.67
N SER A 188 20.79 29.47 -9.62
CA SER A 188 21.37 30.20 -10.74
C SER A 188 20.36 30.54 -11.84
N THR A 189 19.29 29.75 -11.96
CA THR A 189 18.22 29.93 -12.96
C THR A 189 16.90 30.37 -12.35
N ASP A 190 16.82 30.39 -11.01
CA ASP A 190 15.64 30.69 -10.21
C ASP A 190 14.43 29.78 -10.52
N PHE A 191 14.73 28.51 -10.78
CA PHE A 191 13.73 27.48 -11.06
C PHE A 191 13.46 26.58 -9.85
N PHE A 192 12.25 26.02 -9.84
CA PHE A 192 11.87 24.89 -9.02
C PHE A 192 11.41 23.72 -9.90
N LEU A 193 11.92 22.53 -9.62
CA LEU A 193 11.18 21.30 -9.88
C LEU A 193 10.31 21.02 -8.66
N LYS A 194 9.02 20.78 -8.87
CA LYS A 194 8.06 20.55 -7.78
C LYS A 194 7.19 19.33 -8.06
N ALA A 195 7.08 18.46 -7.07
CA ALA A 195 6.07 17.42 -6.99
C ALA A 195 4.97 17.86 -6.01
N LYS A 196 3.74 17.97 -6.49
CA LYS A 196 2.57 18.44 -5.74
C LYS A 196 1.32 17.73 -6.26
N ASP A 197 0.47 17.23 -5.36
CA ASP A 197 -0.79 16.57 -5.70
C ASP A 197 -0.67 15.50 -6.82
N ASN A 198 0.34 14.64 -6.69
CA ASN A 198 0.69 13.60 -7.68
C ASN A 198 1.02 14.12 -9.10
N LYS A 199 1.46 15.36 -9.22
CA LYS A 199 1.86 15.99 -10.48
C LYS A 199 3.24 16.63 -10.39
N LEU A 200 3.89 16.69 -11.55
CA LEU A 200 5.15 17.39 -11.75
C LEU A 200 4.87 18.82 -12.24
N TYR A 201 5.57 19.78 -11.66
CA TYR A 201 5.52 21.18 -12.03
C TYR A 201 6.92 21.74 -12.24
N PHE A 202 7.05 22.63 -13.24
CA PHE A 202 8.18 23.54 -13.34
C PHE A 202 7.69 24.93 -12.92
N GLU A 203 8.41 25.60 -12.04
CA GLU A 203 8.03 26.93 -11.54
C GLU A 203 9.25 27.86 -11.54
N GLY A 204 9.02 29.15 -11.76
CA GLY A 204 10.07 30.18 -11.71
C GLY A 204 10.82 30.38 -13.02
N GLY A 205 11.95 31.06 -12.93
CA GLY A 205 12.79 31.46 -14.06
C GLY A 205 12.03 32.18 -15.17
N GLU A 206 12.21 31.74 -16.42
CA GLU A 206 11.56 32.39 -17.57
C GLU A 206 10.05 32.19 -17.65
N PHE A 207 9.49 31.22 -16.91
CA PHE A 207 8.07 30.93 -16.96
C PHE A 207 7.27 31.79 -15.98
N ASN A 208 7.89 32.37 -14.95
CA ASN A 208 7.29 33.19 -13.87
C ASN A 208 6.08 32.58 -13.12
N ILE A 209 5.50 31.48 -13.60
CA ILE A 209 4.32 30.79 -13.06
C ILE A 209 4.57 29.28 -12.95
N GLU A 210 3.86 28.65 -12.03
CA GLU A 210 3.79 27.19 -11.89
C GLU A 210 3.16 26.57 -13.16
N SER A 211 3.91 25.68 -13.82
CA SER A 211 3.53 25.04 -15.08
C SER A 211 3.41 23.52 -14.90
N ASP A 212 2.18 23.00 -15.03
CA ASP A 212 1.85 21.56 -14.95
C ASP A 212 2.53 20.78 -16.09
N ARG A 213 3.27 19.72 -15.75
CA ARG A 213 3.96 18.82 -16.68
C ARG A 213 3.30 17.44 -16.78
N GLY A 214 2.26 17.19 -15.99
CA GLY A 214 1.50 15.95 -15.95
C GLY A 214 1.62 15.19 -14.63
N ALA A 215 0.86 14.11 -14.53
CA ALA A 215 0.89 13.21 -13.39
C ALA A 215 2.26 12.51 -13.23
N LEU A 216 2.69 12.29 -11.98
CA LEU A 216 3.97 11.65 -11.69
C LEU A 216 4.06 10.24 -12.29
N ASP A 217 2.99 9.44 -12.23
CA ASP A 217 2.97 8.10 -12.83
C ASP A 217 3.27 8.11 -14.33
N SER A 218 2.71 9.08 -15.06
CA SER A 218 2.99 9.27 -16.47
C SER A 218 4.42 9.72 -16.71
N MET A 219 4.98 10.55 -15.83
CA MET A 219 6.38 11.00 -15.92
C MET A 219 7.35 9.86 -15.61
N TYR A 220 7.07 9.03 -14.60
CA TYR A 220 7.89 7.86 -14.27
C TYR A 220 7.94 6.89 -15.46
N LEU A 221 6.81 6.65 -16.13
CA LEU A 221 6.78 5.83 -17.33
C LEU A 221 7.57 6.48 -18.48
N LEU A 222 7.39 7.78 -18.71
CA LEU A 222 8.05 8.52 -19.79
C LEU A 222 9.58 8.55 -19.65
N TYR A 223 10.07 8.64 -18.42
CA TYR A 223 11.49 8.76 -18.08
C TYR A 223 12.12 7.45 -17.58
N ASP A 224 11.38 6.34 -17.65
CA ASP A 224 11.80 5.00 -17.20
C ASP A 224 12.30 4.97 -15.74
N ILE A 225 11.63 5.72 -14.86
CA ILE A 225 11.98 5.80 -13.44
C ILE A 225 11.50 4.54 -12.72
N PRO A 226 12.40 3.75 -12.10
CA PRO A 226 12.02 2.51 -11.44
C PRO A 226 11.07 2.73 -10.27
N ASP A 227 10.22 1.74 -10.02
CA ASP A 227 9.43 1.66 -8.79
C ASP A 227 10.27 1.00 -7.69
N PHE A 228 10.95 1.83 -6.90
CA PHE A 228 11.89 1.35 -5.88
C PHE A 228 11.20 0.51 -4.80
N SER A 229 9.97 0.87 -4.41
CA SER A 229 9.18 0.11 -3.44
C SER A 229 8.82 -1.28 -3.95
N ARG A 230 8.46 -1.40 -5.23
CA ARG A 230 8.20 -2.70 -5.87
C ARG A 230 9.48 -3.54 -6.01
N ILE A 231 10.62 -2.90 -6.29
CA ILE A 231 11.92 -3.57 -6.31
C ILE A 231 12.28 -4.08 -4.91
N ASP A 232 12.02 -3.30 -3.86
CA ASP A 232 12.23 -3.73 -2.48
C ASP A 232 11.40 -4.96 -2.12
N LEU A 233 10.14 -5.05 -2.55
CA LEU A 233 9.32 -6.26 -2.37
C LEU A 233 9.92 -7.48 -3.07
N LEU A 234 10.50 -7.29 -4.26
CA LEU A 234 11.23 -8.36 -4.93
C LEU A 234 12.46 -8.78 -4.12
N PHE A 235 13.21 -7.81 -3.58
CA PHE A 235 14.38 -8.11 -2.75
C PHE A 235 14.00 -8.91 -1.50
N ASP A 236 12.93 -8.52 -0.80
CA ASP A 236 12.41 -9.24 0.37
C ASP A 236 12.03 -10.70 0.00
N ALA A 237 11.38 -10.90 -1.15
CA ALA A 237 11.00 -12.23 -1.62
C ALA A 237 12.22 -13.10 -1.96
N VAL A 238 13.29 -12.51 -2.50
CA VAL A 238 14.55 -13.21 -2.80
C VAL A 238 15.29 -13.56 -1.51
N GLU A 239 15.31 -12.67 -0.52
CA GLU A 239 15.91 -12.91 0.80
C GLU A 239 15.27 -14.10 1.51
N LEU A 240 13.94 -14.22 1.45
CA LEU A 240 13.21 -15.36 2.00
C LEU A 240 13.58 -16.68 1.32
N LYS A 241 13.85 -16.66 0.01
CA LYS A 241 14.19 -17.86 -0.78
C LYS A 241 15.66 -18.26 -0.61
N TYR A 242 16.56 -17.30 -0.41
CA TYR A 242 18.01 -17.53 -0.32
C TYR A 242 18.65 -16.86 0.92
N PRO A 243 18.20 -17.21 2.15
CA PRO A 243 18.65 -16.55 3.37
C PRO A 243 20.13 -16.77 3.69
N SER A 244 20.76 -17.82 3.15
CA SER A 244 22.20 -18.05 3.32
C SER A 244 23.07 -17.12 2.48
N LEU A 245 22.53 -16.58 1.38
CA LEU A 245 23.23 -15.61 0.52
C LEU A 245 22.89 -14.17 0.92
N PHE A 246 21.64 -13.96 1.34
CA PHE A 246 21.05 -12.64 1.61
C PHE A 246 20.39 -12.62 3.01
N PRO A 247 21.17 -12.64 4.10
CA PRO A 247 20.61 -12.81 5.45
C PRO A 247 20.03 -11.53 6.04
N SER A 248 20.87 -10.50 6.19
CA SER A 248 20.51 -9.19 6.74
C SER A 248 21.15 -8.15 5.85
N HIS A 249 20.34 -7.18 5.42
CA HIS A 249 20.76 -6.14 4.51
C HIS A 249 20.95 -4.80 5.24
N GLN A 250 21.65 -3.90 4.57
CA GLN A 250 21.50 -2.46 4.78
C GLN A 250 20.31 -1.94 3.96
N GLU A 251 19.86 -0.73 4.27
CA GLU A 251 18.83 -0.04 3.49
C GLU A 251 19.19 0.00 1.99
N SER A 252 18.18 -0.20 1.13
CA SER A 252 18.34 -0.09 -0.32
C SER A 252 18.72 1.32 -0.72
N SER A 253 19.65 1.43 -1.66
CA SER A 253 20.15 2.69 -2.18
C SER A 253 20.58 2.58 -3.64
N VAL A 254 20.81 3.74 -4.27
CA VAL A 254 21.52 3.79 -5.54
C VAL A 254 23.01 3.59 -5.25
N LEU A 255 23.56 2.50 -5.76
CA LEU A 255 24.95 2.12 -5.68
C LEU A 255 25.75 2.71 -6.85
N ASP A 256 27.07 2.77 -6.68
CA ASP A 256 27.99 3.16 -7.74
C ASP A 256 27.74 2.34 -9.02
N GLY A 257 27.75 3.02 -10.16
CA GLY A 257 27.46 2.41 -11.45
C GLY A 257 25.97 2.33 -11.80
N GLY A 258 25.08 2.94 -11.01
CA GLY A 258 23.67 3.14 -11.35
C GLY A 258 22.76 1.95 -11.04
N TYR A 259 23.16 1.11 -10.10
CA TYR A 259 22.31 0.02 -9.61
C TYR A 259 21.46 0.52 -8.45
N TYR A 260 20.17 0.21 -8.43
CA TYR A 260 19.40 0.28 -7.19
C TYR A 260 19.49 -1.08 -6.49
N GLY A 261 20.07 -1.14 -5.29
CA GLY A 261 20.40 -2.41 -4.67
C GLY A 261 20.62 -2.38 -3.16
N ARG A 262 20.79 -3.58 -2.61
CA ARG A 262 21.07 -3.86 -1.20
C ARG A 262 22.44 -4.47 -1.03
N TYR A 263 23.10 -4.09 0.05
CA TYR A 263 24.32 -4.72 0.52
C TYR A 263 24.05 -5.60 1.75
N TYR A 264 24.66 -6.78 1.79
CA TYR A 264 24.50 -7.78 2.84
C TYR A 264 25.82 -7.96 3.59
N PRO A 265 26.05 -7.25 4.72
CA PRO A 265 27.37 -7.17 5.34
C PRO A 265 27.96 -8.51 5.79
N THR A 266 27.11 -9.45 6.22
CA THR A 266 27.56 -10.76 6.71
C THR A 266 28.17 -11.62 5.61
N THR A 267 27.58 -11.59 4.42
CA THR A 267 28.03 -12.38 3.27
C THR A 267 28.87 -11.57 2.29
N LYS A 268 28.95 -10.26 2.51
CA LYS A 268 29.49 -9.25 1.58
C LYS A 268 28.93 -9.39 0.17
N ASN A 269 27.67 -9.83 0.08
CA ASN A 269 26.95 -9.93 -1.17
C ASN A 269 26.17 -8.64 -1.44
N TYR A 270 25.82 -8.46 -2.70
CA TYR A 270 24.96 -7.42 -3.22
C TYR A 270 23.88 -8.08 -4.08
N MET A 271 22.69 -7.48 -4.04
CA MET A 271 21.65 -7.70 -5.03
C MET A 271 21.23 -6.34 -5.56
N GLY A 272 21.04 -6.21 -6.87
CA GLY A 272 20.69 -4.92 -7.46
C GLY A 272 19.98 -5.03 -8.81
N ILE A 273 19.20 -4.00 -9.11
CA ILE A 273 18.52 -3.80 -10.37
C ILE A 273 19.21 -2.67 -11.15
N LYS A 274 19.45 -2.89 -12.44
CA LYS A 274 19.93 -1.87 -13.38
C LYS A 274 19.41 -2.18 -14.77
N ASP A 275 18.94 -1.15 -15.49
CA ASP A 275 18.45 -1.28 -16.87
C ASP A 275 17.42 -2.43 -17.03
N LYS A 276 16.52 -2.56 -16.05
CA LYS A 276 15.51 -3.64 -15.94
C LYS A 276 16.08 -5.06 -15.83
N GLY A 277 17.39 -5.22 -15.67
CA GLY A 277 18.05 -6.47 -15.30
C GLY A 277 18.28 -6.57 -13.81
N SER A 278 18.18 -7.78 -13.27
CA SER A 278 18.56 -8.13 -11.90
C SER A 278 19.91 -8.80 -11.87
N TYR A 279 20.70 -8.46 -10.86
CA TYR A 279 22.08 -8.89 -10.70
C TYR A 279 22.40 -9.22 -9.25
N ALA A 280 23.29 -10.19 -9.06
CA ALA A 280 23.91 -10.50 -7.79
C ALA A 280 25.44 -10.39 -7.90
N TRP A 281 26.09 -9.95 -6.84
CA TRP A 281 27.54 -9.77 -6.79
C TRP A 281 28.07 -9.98 -5.36
N GLY A 282 29.38 -10.18 -5.19
CA GLY A 282 30.05 -10.26 -3.88
C GLY A 282 30.73 -11.60 -3.61
N ASP A 283 31.14 -11.85 -2.37
CA ASP A 283 32.03 -12.97 -2.00
C ASP A 283 31.46 -14.37 -2.34
N SER A 284 30.14 -14.49 -2.52
CA SER A 284 29.49 -15.74 -2.91
C SER A 284 29.38 -15.94 -4.43
N PHE A 285 29.84 -14.99 -5.24
CA PHE A 285 29.67 -14.96 -6.68
C PHE A 285 31.01 -14.68 -7.39
N ASP A 286 31.25 -15.32 -8.54
CA ASP A 286 32.45 -15.06 -9.36
C ASP A 286 32.20 -13.88 -10.30
N GLY A 287 32.15 -12.68 -9.73
CA GLY A 287 31.81 -11.45 -10.43
C GLY A 287 30.30 -11.17 -10.48
N VAL A 288 29.91 -10.22 -11.33
CA VAL A 288 28.51 -9.78 -11.45
C VAL A 288 27.72 -10.83 -12.22
N VAL A 289 26.73 -11.43 -11.57
CA VAL A 289 25.88 -12.49 -12.13
C VAL A 289 24.52 -11.91 -12.48
N TYR A 290 24.11 -12.02 -13.74
CA TYR A 290 22.75 -11.70 -14.16
C TYR A 290 21.78 -12.81 -13.73
N THR A 291 20.68 -12.42 -13.07
CA THR A 291 19.72 -13.35 -12.47
C THR A 291 18.35 -13.35 -13.15
N GLY A 292 18.10 -12.39 -14.06
CA GLY A 292 16.86 -12.31 -14.84
C GLY A 292 16.42 -10.88 -15.12
N THR A 293 15.35 -10.72 -15.90
CA THR A 293 14.71 -9.41 -16.08
C THR A 293 13.78 -9.11 -14.92
N LEU A 294 13.56 -7.83 -14.64
CA LEU A 294 12.67 -7.38 -13.59
C LEU A 294 11.23 -7.91 -13.80
N ASP A 295 10.71 -7.83 -15.02
CA ASP A 295 9.38 -8.36 -15.36
C ASP A 295 9.26 -9.88 -15.13
N SER A 296 10.29 -10.64 -15.49
CA SER A 296 10.31 -12.09 -15.28
C SER A 296 10.30 -12.42 -13.79
N LEU A 297 11.08 -11.68 -12.99
CA LEU A 297 11.18 -11.90 -11.57
C LEU A 297 9.93 -11.46 -10.81
N TYR A 298 9.29 -10.35 -11.19
CA TYR A 298 8.00 -9.98 -10.63
C TYR A 298 6.95 -11.07 -10.85
N LYS A 299 6.94 -11.68 -12.04
CA LYS A 299 6.07 -12.82 -12.30
C LYS A 299 6.46 -14.07 -11.51
N GLU A 300 7.75 -14.39 -11.40
CA GLU A 300 8.23 -15.58 -10.67
C GLU A 300 7.89 -15.51 -9.17
N TYR A 301 8.09 -14.34 -8.56
CA TYR A 301 7.90 -14.12 -7.12
C TYR A 301 6.51 -13.57 -6.77
N ASN A 302 5.61 -13.45 -7.74
CA ASN A 302 4.25 -12.89 -7.59
C ASN A 302 4.25 -11.48 -6.95
N ILE A 303 5.15 -10.61 -7.41
CA ILE A 303 5.23 -9.21 -6.96
C ILE A 303 4.23 -8.38 -7.78
N PRO A 304 3.24 -7.74 -7.13
CA PRO A 304 2.13 -7.04 -7.79
C PRO A 304 2.61 -5.93 -8.71
#